data_AF-A0A6L7IJ14-F1
#
_entry.id   AF-A0A6L7IJ14-F1
#
_cell.length_a   1.000
_cell.length_b   1.000
_cell.length_c   1.000
_cell.angle_alpha   90.00
_cell.angle_beta   90.00
_cell.angle_gamma   90.00
#
_symmetry.space_group_name_H-M   'P 1'
#
loop_
_entity.id
_entity.type
_entity.pdbx_description
1 polymer ?
#
loop_
_entity_poly.entity_id
_entity_poly.type
_entity_poly.pdbx_seq_one_letter_code
_entity_poly.pdbx_strand_id
1 'polypeptide(L)'
;MIKHFYTFIILLTYNFLCGQSMVGYTYNEVINKYRNENIKPMNSIYIGNNEIKSLMLERNDYRVTYTFNQSNICTQSLILVKNKRTLQEFIDFYNERYTYTGSDNWVSEKNILCIKLFNKETVPTFQIKDCGN
;
A
#
# COMPACT_ATOMS: atom_id res chain seq x y z
N MET A 1 -14.03 12.26 -42.02
CA MET A 1 -12.83 11.49 -41.64
C MET A 1 -12.13 11.96 -40.37
N ILE A 2 -12.17 13.25 -40.00
CA ILE A 2 -11.43 13.78 -38.84
C ILE A 2 -12.04 13.37 -37.47
N LYS A 3 -13.37 13.20 -37.38
CA LYS A 3 -14.06 12.89 -36.10
C LYS A 3 -13.74 11.50 -35.52
N HIS A 4 -13.48 10.50 -36.36
CA HIS A 4 -13.17 9.13 -35.91
C HIS A 4 -11.74 8.99 -35.38
N PHE A 5 -10.83 9.88 -35.78
CA PHE A 5 -9.44 9.86 -35.32
C PHE A 5 -9.34 10.29 -33.85
N TYR A 6 -10.12 11.30 -33.44
CA TYR A 6 -10.18 11.74 -32.04
C TYR A 6 -10.77 10.68 -31.10
N THR A 7 -11.75 9.91 -31.56
CA THR A 7 -12.34 8.82 -30.74
C THR A 7 -11.33 7.71 -30.48
N PHE A 8 -10.48 7.40 -31.46
CA PHE A 8 -9.44 6.38 -31.33
C PHE A 8 -8.31 6.82 -30.39
N ILE A 9 -7.92 8.09 -30.43
CA ILE A 9 -6.93 8.67 -29.50
C ILE A 9 -7.46 8.67 -28.07
N ILE A 10 -8.74 9.03 -27.86
CA ILE A 10 -9.36 9.02 -26.53
C ILE A 10 -9.45 7.59 -25.96
N LEU A 11 -9.75 6.58 -26.80
CA LEU A 11 -9.76 5.17 -26.38
C LEU A 11 -8.36 4.66 -26.04
N LEU A 12 -7.32 5.09 -26.77
CA LEU A 12 -5.93 4.74 -26.48
C LEU A 12 -5.42 5.41 -25.20
N THR A 13 -5.79 6.67 -24.92
CA THR A 13 -5.42 7.34 -23.66
C THR A 13 -6.20 6.81 -22.47
N TYR A 14 -7.45 6.36 -22.63
CA TYR A 14 -8.21 5.73 -21.55
C TYR A 14 -7.61 4.37 -21.14
N ASN A 15 -7.16 3.56 -22.12
CA ASN A 15 -6.45 2.31 -21.83
C ASN A 15 -5.06 2.57 -21.18
N PHE A 16 -4.40 3.68 -21.51
CA PHE A 16 -3.14 4.07 -20.87
C PHE A 16 -3.34 4.63 -19.45
N LEU A 17 -4.49 5.26 -19.17
CA LEU A 17 -4.89 5.73 -17.84
C LEU A 17 -5.42 4.59 -16.95
N CYS A 18 -5.95 3.52 -17.56
CA CYS A 18 -6.15 2.22 -16.91
C CYS A 18 -4.87 1.36 -16.94
N GLY A 19 -3.71 2.01 -16.83
CA GLY A 19 -2.46 1.32 -16.53
C GLY A 19 -2.69 0.40 -15.34
N GLN A 20 -2.39 -0.88 -15.52
CA GLN A 20 -2.56 -1.93 -14.52
C GLN A 20 -2.25 -1.37 -13.13
N SER A 21 -3.24 -1.43 -12.24
CA SER A 21 -3.13 -0.87 -10.90
C SER A 21 -1.92 -1.49 -10.20
N MET A 22 -0.84 -0.72 -10.06
CA MET A 22 0.28 -1.11 -9.22
C MET A 22 -0.24 -1.33 -7.80
N VAL A 23 -0.04 -2.55 -7.30
CA VAL A 23 -0.51 -3.00 -5.99
C VAL A 23 0.48 -2.59 -4.94
N GLY A 24 0.11 -1.58 -4.15
CA GLY A 24 0.97 -0.98 -3.14
C GLY A 24 1.31 0.47 -3.44
N TYR A 25 1.53 1.23 -2.36
CA TYR A 25 2.13 2.56 -2.46
C TYR A 25 3.60 2.43 -2.85
N THR A 26 4.07 3.33 -3.69
CA THR A 26 5.49 3.50 -3.95
C THR A 26 6.20 4.04 -2.70
N TYR A 27 7.51 3.78 -2.60
CA TYR A 27 8.36 4.34 -1.55
C TYR A 27 8.23 5.86 -1.41
N ASN A 28 8.18 6.57 -2.55
CA ASN A 28 8.05 8.03 -2.57
C ASN A 28 6.66 8.51 -2.13
N GLU A 29 5.58 7.80 -2.46
CA GLU A 29 4.24 8.14 -1.97
C GLU A 29 4.15 8.05 -0.45
N VAL A 30 4.73 7.00 0.15
CA VAL A 30 4.78 6.85 1.62
C VAL A 30 5.61 7.96 2.25
N ILE A 31 6.80 8.27 1.72
CA ILE A 31 7.62 9.39 2.22
C ILE A 31 6.88 10.71 2.08
N ASN A 32 6.23 10.98 0.95
CA ASN A 32 5.53 12.24 0.71
C ASN A 32 4.34 12.42 1.65
N LYS A 33 3.58 11.35 1.92
CA LYS A 33 2.46 11.35 2.88
C LYS A 33 2.96 11.71 4.28
N TYR A 34 4.09 11.14 4.69
CA TYR A 34 4.67 11.30 6.02
C TYR A 34 5.88 12.26 6.05
N ARG A 35 5.97 13.20 5.10
CA ARG A 35 7.14 14.08 4.92
C ARG A 35 7.47 14.94 6.14
N ASN A 36 6.44 15.26 6.92
CA ASN A 36 6.54 16.07 8.13
C ASN A 36 6.71 15.20 9.39
N GLU A 37 6.92 13.90 9.21
CA GLU A 37 7.02 12.93 10.27
C GLU A 37 8.42 12.29 10.31
N ASN A 38 8.77 11.72 11.46
CA ASN A 38 10.06 11.06 11.66
C ASN A 38 10.08 9.65 11.04
N ILE A 39 9.78 9.55 9.75
CA ILE A 39 9.88 8.31 8.99
C ILE A 39 11.37 7.99 8.75
N LYS A 40 11.79 6.78 9.08
CA LYS A 40 13.19 6.36 8.98
C LYS A 40 13.32 5.16 8.05
N PRO A 41 14.32 5.14 7.15
CA PRO A 41 14.69 3.91 6.48
C PRO A 41 15.19 2.90 7.51
N MET A 42 14.73 1.66 7.39
CA MET A 42 15.32 0.52 8.08
C MET A 42 16.38 -0.11 7.19
N ASN A 43 17.25 -0.92 7.79
CA ASN A 43 18.27 -1.66 7.04
C ASN A 43 17.60 -2.51 5.94
N SER A 44 18.12 -2.40 4.72
CA SER A 44 17.70 -3.25 3.62
C SER A 44 18.07 -4.71 3.91
N ILE A 45 17.15 -5.62 3.62
CA ILE A 45 17.40 -7.06 3.68
C ILE A 45 17.56 -7.55 2.24
N TYR A 46 18.64 -8.29 1.97
CA TYR A 46 18.82 -8.96 0.69
C TYR A 46 18.33 -10.40 0.78
N ILE A 47 17.33 -10.76 -0.02
CA ILE A 47 16.88 -12.15 -0.18
C ILE A 47 17.24 -12.58 -1.60
N GLY A 48 18.30 -13.38 -1.73
CA GLY A 48 18.93 -13.65 -3.03
C GLY A 48 19.52 -12.36 -3.62
N ASN A 49 19.24 -12.06 -4.89
CA ASN A 49 19.65 -10.82 -5.55
C ASN A 49 18.65 -9.65 -5.34
N ASN A 50 17.65 -9.85 -4.49
CA ASN A 50 16.57 -8.89 -4.31
C ASN A 50 16.78 -8.06 -3.05
N GLU A 51 17.03 -6.76 -3.23
CA GLU A 51 16.98 -5.79 -2.14
C GLU A 51 15.53 -5.54 -1.73
N ILE A 52 15.24 -5.79 -0.46
CA ILE A 52 13.99 -5.44 0.19
C ILE A 52 14.27 -4.23 1.07
N LYS A 53 13.65 -3.11 0.71
CA LYS A 53 13.74 -1.86 1.49
C LYS A 53 12.60 -1.81 2.48
N SER A 54 12.82 -1.20 3.63
CA SER A 54 11.76 -0.98 4.60
C SER A 54 11.79 0.44 5.16
N LEU A 55 10.61 1.00 5.42
CA LEU A 55 10.43 2.26 6.13
C LEU A 55 9.75 1.98 7.46
N MET A 56 10.19 2.65 8.52
CA MET A 56 9.54 2.64 9.82
C MET A 56 9.07 4.04 10.18
N LEU A 57 7.80 4.11 10.55
CA LEU A 57 7.20 5.27 11.16
C LEU A 57 6.81 4.91 12.59
N GLU A 58 7.32 5.66 13.56
CA GLU A 58 7.06 5.40 14.97
C GLU A 58 6.61 6.70 15.65
N ARG A 59 5.45 6.62 16.32
CA ARG A 59 4.84 7.68 17.11
C ARG A 59 4.44 7.13 18.48
N ASN A 60 3.95 8.02 19.35
CA ASN A 60 3.53 7.66 20.70
C ASN A 60 2.38 6.63 20.73
N ASP A 61 1.53 6.60 19.70
CA ASP A 61 0.30 5.82 19.64
C ASP A 61 0.29 4.75 18.56
N TYR A 62 1.31 4.71 17.70
CA TYR A 62 1.45 3.66 16.70
C TYR A 62 2.88 3.46 16.21
N ARG A 63 3.11 2.29 15.63
CA ARG A 63 4.29 1.94 14.86
C ARG A 63 3.85 1.26 13.57
N VAL A 64 4.33 1.76 12.44
CA VAL A 64 4.08 1.16 11.13
C VAL A 64 5.39 0.87 10.42
N THR A 65 5.47 -0.32 9.85
CA THR A 65 6.59 -0.73 9.00
C THR A 65 6.05 -1.04 7.61
N TYR A 66 6.59 -0.35 6.59
CA TYR A 66 6.31 -0.61 5.17
C TYR A 66 7.48 -1.36 4.56
N THR A 67 7.20 -2.46 3.87
CA THR A 67 8.19 -3.29 3.17
C THR A 67 7.99 -3.17 1.66
N PHE A 68 9.06 -2.86 0.94
CA PHE A 68 9.04 -2.58 -0.50
C PHE A 68 9.84 -3.64 -1.27
N ASN A 69 9.34 -3.99 -2.44
CA ASN A 69 10.08 -4.83 -3.38
C ASN A 69 11.13 -4.00 -4.16
N GLN A 70 11.87 -4.67 -5.07
CA GLN A 70 12.89 -4.03 -5.91
C GLN A 70 12.35 -2.90 -6.81
N SER A 71 11.07 -2.97 -7.18
CA SER A 71 10.39 -1.92 -7.94
C SER A 71 9.97 -0.73 -7.06
N ASN A 72 10.38 -0.70 -5.79
CA ASN A 72 9.99 0.27 -4.77
C ASN A 72 8.47 0.32 -4.53
N ILE A 73 7.77 -0.78 -4.74
CA ILE A 73 6.34 -0.92 -4.46
C ILE A 73 6.15 -1.63 -3.12
N CYS A 74 5.31 -1.06 -2.25
CA CYS A 74 4.99 -1.63 -0.95
C CYS A 74 4.23 -2.95 -1.13
N THR A 75 4.81 -4.05 -0.67
CA THR A 75 4.21 -5.39 -0.77
C THR A 75 3.69 -5.89 0.58
N GLN A 76 4.14 -5.28 1.68
CA GLN A 76 3.67 -5.63 3.01
C GLN A 76 3.75 -4.42 3.93
N SER A 77 2.77 -4.31 4.81
CA SER A 77 2.79 -3.40 5.94
C SER A 77 2.44 -4.09 7.24
N LEU A 78 3.16 -3.76 8.30
CA LEU A 78 2.85 -4.14 9.67
C LEU A 78 2.44 -2.89 10.42
N ILE A 79 1.23 -2.90 10.97
CA ILE A 79 0.62 -1.76 11.66
C ILE A 79 0.35 -2.20 13.10
N LEU A 80 0.99 -1.54 14.05
CA LEU A 80 0.74 -1.69 15.47
C LEU A 80 0.18 -0.37 15.99
N VAL A 81 -1.01 -0.38 16.58
CA VAL A 81 -1.58 0.83 17.18
C VAL A 81 -2.00 0.57 18.62
N LYS A 82 -2.03 1.62 19.43
CA LYS A 82 -2.50 1.54 20.82
C LYS A 82 -4.02 1.49 20.96
N ASN A 83 -4.76 1.94 19.94
CA ASN A 83 -6.21 2.06 20.00
C ASN A 83 -6.87 1.94 18.62
N LYS A 84 -8.17 1.64 18.59
CA LYS A 84 -8.97 1.46 17.38
C LYS A 84 -9.10 2.71 16.50
N ARG A 85 -9.05 3.91 17.08
CA ARG A 85 -9.15 5.17 16.32
C ARG A 85 -7.96 5.32 15.39
N THR A 86 -6.76 5.14 15.94
CA THR A 86 -5.52 5.18 15.14
C THR A 86 -5.48 4.07 14.10
N LEU A 87 -6.05 2.88 14.40
CA LEU A 87 -6.20 1.82 13.41
C LEU A 87 -7.03 2.27 12.21
N GLN A 88 -8.16 2.93 12.47
CA GLN A 88 -9.08 3.40 11.45
C GLN A 88 -8.44 4.40 10.49
N GLU A 89 -7.57 5.30 10.99
CA GLU A 89 -6.82 6.24 10.15
C GLU A 89 -5.98 5.52 9.09
N PHE A 90 -5.39 4.37 9.44
CA PHE A 90 -4.68 3.53 8.47
C PHE A 90 -5.63 2.81 7.52
N ILE A 91 -6.73 2.24 8.04
CA ILE A 91 -7.75 1.59 7.20
C ILE A 91 -8.26 2.54 6.13
N ASP A 92 -8.61 3.76 6.51
CA ASP A 92 -9.11 4.80 5.61
C ASP A 92 -8.07 5.15 4.55
N PHE A 93 -6.80 5.32 4.94
CA PHE A 93 -5.72 5.57 4.00
C PHE A 93 -5.61 4.48 2.94
N TYR A 94 -5.66 3.19 3.33
CA TYR A 94 -5.66 2.08 2.38
C TYR A 94 -6.94 2.03 1.52
N ASN A 95 -8.10 2.32 2.12
CA ASN A 95 -9.38 2.34 1.42
C ASN A 95 -9.48 3.49 0.41
N GLU A 96 -8.72 4.59 0.52
CA GLU A 96 -8.61 5.60 -0.54
C GLU A 96 -8.14 5.00 -1.87
N ARG A 97 -7.33 3.93 -1.81
CA ARG A 97 -6.71 3.31 -2.99
C ARG A 97 -7.31 1.95 -3.35
N TYR A 98 -7.82 1.20 -2.37
CA TYR A 98 -8.26 -0.18 -2.55
C TYR A 98 -9.69 -0.44 -2.09
N THR A 99 -10.58 0.56 -2.18
CA THR A 99 -11.95 0.57 -1.65
C THR A 99 -12.74 -0.72 -1.97
N TYR A 100 -12.50 -1.31 -3.14
CA TYR A 100 -13.26 -2.48 -3.63
C TYR A 100 -12.69 -3.84 -3.21
N THR A 101 -11.46 -3.94 -2.69
CA THR A 101 -10.81 -5.24 -2.51
C THR A 101 -10.72 -5.78 -1.10
N GLY A 102 -11.47 -5.20 -0.14
CA GLY A 102 -11.58 -5.78 1.20
C GLY A 102 -11.95 -4.81 2.32
N SER A 103 -12.90 -3.90 2.06
CA SER A 103 -13.63 -3.18 3.11
C SER A 103 -14.14 -4.10 4.23
N ASP A 104 -14.44 -5.35 3.89
CA ASP A 104 -15.08 -6.31 4.80
C ASP A 104 -14.06 -7.16 5.59
N ASN A 105 -12.77 -7.05 5.28
CA ASN A 105 -11.71 -7.91 5.84
C ASN A 105 -10.89 -7.24 6.96
N TRP A 106 -11.28 -6.04 7.41
CA TRP A 106 -10.57 -5.29 8.44
C TRP A 106 -11.01 -5.72 9.85
N VAL A 107 -10.40 -6.78 10.36
CA VAL A 107 -10.65 -7.27 11.73
C VAL A 107 -9.34 -7.34 12.51
N SER A 108 -9.28 -6.68 13.66
CA SER A 108 -8.21 -6.84 14.65
C SER A 108 -8.77 -6.74 16.07
N GLU A 109 -8.51 -7.77 16.87
CA GLU A 109 -8.87 -7.80 18.29
C GLU A 109 -7.81 -7.09 19.14
N LYS A 110 -6.53 -7.18 18.74
CA LYS A 110 -5.38 -6.64 19.48
C LYS A 110 -4.84 -5.32 18.93
N ASN A 111 -5.52 -4.74 17.94
CA ASN A 111 -5.08 -3.56 17.18
C ASN A 111 -3.70 -3.72 16.52
N ILE A 112 -3.38 -4.94 16.09
CA ILE A 112 -2.19 -5.27 15.31
C ILE A 112 -2.66 -5.87 13.98
N LEU A 113 -2.26 -5.25 12.88
CA LEU A 113 -2.59 -5.70 11.53
C LEU A 113 -1.34 -5.96 10.70
N CYS A 114 -1.30 -7.12 10.07
CA CYS A 114 -0.41 -7.40 8.97
C CYS A 114 -1.19 -7.33 7.66
N ILE A 115 -0.76 -6.46 6.76
CA ILE A 115 -1.32 -6.31 5.41
C ILE A 115 -0.29 -6.82 4.43
N LYS A 116 -0.65 -7.84 3.66
CA LYS A 116 0.14 -8.32 2.52
C LYS A 116 -0.58 -7.98 1.23
N LEU A 117 0.11 -7.28 0.34
CA LEU A 117 -0.40 -6.76 -0.93
C LEU A 117 0.15 -7.63 -2.07
N PHE A 118 -0.73 -8.12 -2.94
CA PHE A 118 -0.32 -8.92 -4.09
C PHE A 118 -1.31 -8.78 -5.25
N ASN A 119 -0.79 -8.93 -6.47
CA ASN A 119 -1.64 -9.04 -7.65
C ASN A 119 -2.13 -10.47 -7.80
N LYS A 120 -3.46 -10.67 -7.82
CA LYS A 120 -4.05 -11.88 -8.36
C LYS A 120 -4.51 -11.54 -9.78
N GLU A 121 -3.71 -11.96 -10.75
CA GLU A 121 -3.91 -11.65 -12.17
C GLU A 121 -3.87 -10.13 -12.44
N THR A 122 -5.03 -9.47 -12.54
CA THR A 122 -5.16 -8.03 -12.81
C THR A 122 -5.83 -7.25 -11.67
N VAL A 123 -6.22 -7.92 -10.59
CA VAL A 123 -6.94 -7.29 -9.47
C VAL A 123 -6.01 -7.12 -8.27
N PRO A 124 -5.80 -5.87 -7.79
CA PRO A 124 -5.15 -5.59 -6.52
C PRO A 124 -5.81 -6.35 -5.39
N THR A 125 -5.10 -7.31 -4.81
CA THR A 125 -5.62 -8.08 -3.68
C THR A 125 -4.78 -7.81 -2.46
N PHE A 126 -5.43 -7.81 -1.30
CA PHE A 126 -4.76 -7.77 -0.01
C PHE A 126 -5.20 -8.91 0.88
N GLN A 127 -4.26 -9.38 1.69
CA GLN A 127 -4.51 -10.29 2.79
C GLN A 127 -4.24 -9.53 4.07
N ILE A 128 -5.26 -9.38 4.90
CA ILE A 128 -5.18 -8.80 6.23
C ILE A 128 -5.22 -9.95 7.24
N LYS A 129 -4.33 -9.91 8.23
CA LYS A 129 -4.33 -10.84 9.37
C LYS A 129 -4.13 -10.07 10.67
N ASP A 130 -4.82 -10.51 11.72
CA ASP A 130 -4.42 -10.15 13.08
C ASP A 130 -3.08 -10.84 13.38
N CYS A 131 -2.11 -10.06 13.82
CA CYS A 131 -0.75 -10.53 14.13
C CYS A 131 -0.45 -10.48 15.63
N GLY A 132 -1.45 -10.24 16.47
CA GLY A 132 -1.32 -10.39 17.91
C GLY A 132 -1.42 -11.85 18.34
N ASN A 133 -0.27 -12.50 18.52
CA ASN A 133 -0.18 -13.78 19.24
C ASN A 133 -0.77 -13.66 20.65
#